data_AF-A0A954FUB5-F1
#
_entry.id   AF-A0A954FUB5-F1
#
_cell.length_a   1.000
_cell.length_b   1.000
_cell.length_c   1.000
_cell.angle_alpha   90.00
_cell.angle_beta   90.00
_cell.angle_gamma   90.00
#
_symmetry.space_group_name_H-M   'P 1'
#
loop_
_entity.id
_entity.type
_entity.pdbx_description
1 polymer ?
#
loop_
_entity_poly.entity_id
_entity_poly.type
_entity_poly.pdbx_seq_one_letter_code
_entity_poly.pdbx_strand_id
1 'polypeptide(L)'
;MKLPLIALTMGDVSGIGPQLLDALCRRSEIFELSHPVIYGNAAVLSRAAQRAGSSLKVISIDGISDELEFQTGTAYCIDRGNADVVDAVPCQIDARSGRGAYDYLVSAIDDCLEGRIDAITTAPLNKEALHLAGIDYPG
;
A
#
# COMPACT_ATOMS: atom_id res chain seq x y z
N MET A 1 -18.73 -18.07 -4.69
CA MET A 1 -18.19 -17.44 -3.45
C MET A 1 -17.60 -16.10 -3.86
N LYS A 2 -17.78 -15.04 -3.07
CA LYS A 2 -17.11 -13.76 -3.31
C LYS A 2 -15.60 -13.95 -3.06
N LEU A 3 -14.74 -13.41 -3.91
CA LEU A 3 -13.30 -13.44 -3.67
C LEU A 3 -12.96 -12.57 -2.44
N PRO A 4 -11.96 -12.96 -1.63
CA PRO A 4 -11.58 -12.18 -0.46
C PRO A 4 -10.98 -10.83 -0.87
N LEU A 5 -11.38 -9.77 -0.18
CA LEU A 5 -10.79 -8.44 -0.30
C LEU A 5 -9.57 -8.35 0.64
N ILE A 6 -8.38 -8.27 0.05
CA ILE A 6 -7.11 -8.31 0.79
C ILE A 6 -6.47 -6.94 0.75
N ALA A 7 -6.21 -6.35 1.94
CA ALA A 7 -5.40 -5.16 2.05
C ALA A 7 -3.91 -5.50 1.86
N LEU A 8 -3.27 -4.75 0.96
CA LEU A 8 -1.84 -4.75 0.75
C LEU A 8 -1.27 -3.45 1.33
N THR A 9 -0.63 -3.49 2.50
CA THR A 9 -0.01 -2.27 3.05
C THR A 9 1.33 -2.02 2.34
N MET A 10 1.58 -0.77 1.94
CA MET A 10 2.75 -0.38 1.16
C MET A 10 4.08 -0.46 1.94
N GLY A 11 4.00 -0.45 3.27
CA GLY A 11 5.18 -0.44 4.12
C GLY A 11 6.01 0.83 3.92
N ASP A 12 7.33 0.70 4.01
CA ASP A 12 8.26 1.80 3.85
C ASP A 12 8.37 2.21 2.37
N VAL A 13 7.95 3.45 2.06
CA VAL A 13 7.96 4.00 0.70
C VAL A 13 9.36 4.26 0.12
N SER A 14 10.37 4.35 0.98
CA SER A 14 11.80 4.43 0.61
C SER A 14 12.39 3.05 0.36
N GLY A 15 11.70 1.98 0.76
CA GLY A 15 12.06 0.59 0.54
C GLY A 15 11.61 0.03 -0.81
N ILE A 16 11.38 -1.28 -0.84
CA ILE A 16 10.95 -2.03 -2.05
C ILE A 16 9.43 -2.23 -2.14
N GLY A 17 8.67 -1.84 -1.11
CA GLY A 17 7.23 -2.07 -1.02
C GLY A 17 6.46 -1.56 -2.24
N PRO A 18 6.64 -0.29 -2.66
CA PRO A 18 5.96 0.25 -3.84
C PRO A 18 6.19 -0.57 -5.13
N GLN A 19 7.42 -1.03 -5.38
CA GLN A 19 7.77 -1.82 -6.56
C GLN A 19 7.21 -3.24 -6.49
N LEU A 20 7.19 -3.82 -5.28
CA LEU A 20 6.58 -5.13 -5.05
C LEU A 20 5.07 -5.09 -5.34
N LEU A 21 4.39 -4.04 -4.87
CA LEU A 21 2.97 -3.83 -5.13
C LEU A 21 2.68 -3.61 -6.63
N ASP A 22 3.51 -2.84 -7.35
CA ASP A 22 3.38 -2.73 -8.81
C ASP A 22 3.46 -4.11 -9.49
N ALA A 23 4.46 -4.92 -9.11
CA ALA A 23 4.65 -6.23 -9.69
C ALA A 23 3.48 -7.18 -9.37
N LEU A 24 2.94 -7.14 -8.15
CA LEU A 24 1.79 -7.93 -7.72
C LEU A 24 0.52 -7.57 -8.49
N CYS A 25 0.22 -6.28 -8.67
CA CYS A 25 -0.95 -5.81 -9.40
C CYS A 25 -0.94 -6.15 -10.90
N ARG A 26 0.18 -6.67 -11.41
CA ARG A 26 0.33 -7.16 -12.80
C ARG A 26 0.23 -8.68 -12.94
N ARG A 27 -0.02 -9.42 -11.85
CA ARG A 27 -0.20 -10.88 -11.86
C ARG A 27 -1.68 -11.21 -11.89
N SER A 28 -2.17 -11.80 -12.98
CA SER A 28 -3.59 -12.22 -13.09
C SER A 28 -3.99 -13.21 -12.01
N GLU A 29 -3.08 -14.11 -11.64
CA GLU A 29 -3.24 -15.09 -10.57
C GLU A 29 -3.70 -14.46 -9.25
N ILE A 30 -3.26 -13.24 -8.93
CA ILE A 30 -3.67 -12.53 -7.70
C ILE A 30 -5.14 -12.11 -7.76
N PHE A 31 -5.61 -11.67 -8.94
CA PHE A 31 -6.99 -11.24 -9.16
C PHE A 31 -7.95 -12.43 -9.33
N GLU A 32 -7.44 -13.60 -9.68
CA GLU A 32 -8.20 -14.86 -9.70
C GLU A 32 -8.44 -15.40 -8.27
N LEU A 33 -7.55 -15.06 -7.33
CA LEU A 33 -7.59 -15.54 -5.95
C LEU A 33 -8.16 -14.52 -4.96
N SER A 34 -8.15 -13.22 -5.30
CA SER A 34 -8.47 -12.14 -4.38
C SER A 34 -8.85 -10.84 -5.09
N HIS A 35 -9.43 -9.91 -4.35
CA HIS A 35 -9.52 -8.51 -4.70
C HIS A 35 -8.47 -7.74 -3.90
N PRO A 36 -7.33 -7.33 -4.49
CA PRO A 36 -6.33 -6.58 -3.75
C PRO A 36 -6.68 -5.09 -3.69
N VAL A 37 -6.60 -4.49 -2.50
CA VAL A 37 -6.68 -3.03 -2.29
C VAL A 37 -5.42 -2.56 -1.56
N ILE A 38 -4.80 -1.48 -2.04
CA ILE A 38 -3.55 -0.98 -1.47
C ILE A 38 -3.85 0.05 -0.39
N TYR A 39 -3.19 -0.07 0.75
CA TYR A 39 -3.11 0.97 1.77
C TYR A 39 -1.71 1.59 1.66
N GLY A 40 -1.64 2.82 1.16
CA GLY A 40 -0.38 3.46 0.79
C GLY A 40 -0.59 4.83 0.17
N ASN A 41 0.41 5.34 -0.55
CA ASN A 41 0.29 6.61 -1.27
C ASN A 41 0.24 6.39 -2.78
N ALA A 42 -0.82 6.86 -3.44
CA ALA A 42 -1.05 6.65 -4.86
C ALA A 42 0.05 7.26 -5.75
N ALA A 43 0.61 8.41 -5.38
CA ALA A 43 1.69 9.05 -6.13
C ALA A 43 3.00 8.26 -6.02
N VAL A 44 3.32 7.72 -4.84
CA VAL A 44 4.47 6.82 -4.63
C VAL A 44 4.35 5.57 -5.49
N LEU A 45 3.18 4.92 -5.50
CA LEU A 45 2.95 3.73 -6.33
C LEU A 45 3.05 4.06 -7.83
N SER A 46 2.47 5.19 -8.25
CA SER A 46 2.55 5.65 -9.65
C SER A 46 4.00 5.90 -10.07
N ARG A 47 4.81 6.51 -9.19
CA ARG A 47 6.25 6.71 -9.40
C ARG A 47 6.99 5.38 -9.51
N ALA A 48 6.63 4.39 -8.69
CA ALA A 48 7.21 3.05 -8.76
C ALA A 48 6.88 2.35 -10.09
N ALA A 49 5.61 2.39 -10.52
CA ALA A 49 5.17 1.86 -11.81
C ALA A 49 5.90 2.52 -12.99
N GLN A 50 6.02 3.85 -12.98
CA GLN A 50 6.75 4.60 -14.01
C GLN A 50 8.22 4.17 -14.10
N ARG A 51 8.90 4.02 -12.95
CA ARG A 51 10.30 3.57 -12.91
C ARG A 51 10.47 2.13 -13.39
N ALA A 52 9.47 1.28 -13.18
CA ALA A 52 9.45 -0.09 -13.68
C ALA A 52 9.09 -0.19 -15.17
N GLY A 53 8.70 0.90 -15.83
CA GLY A 53 8.16 0.88 -17.19
C GLY A 53 6.81 0.16 -17.29
N SER A 54 6.08 0.10 -16.17
CA SER A 54 4.78 -0.57 -16.04
C SER A 54 3.65 0.33 -16.52
N SER A 55 2.61 -0.27 -17.11
CA SER A 55 1.37 0.40 -17.51
C SER A 55 0.30 0.36 -16.40
N LEU A 56 0.69 0.11 -15.14
CA LEU A 56 -0.24 0.03 -14.02
C LEU A 56 -1.04 1.33 -13.86
N LYS A 57 -2.36 1.24 -13.93
CA LYS A 57 -3.26 2.34 -13.64
C LYS A 57 -3.48 2.41 -12.13
N VAL A 58 -2.97 3.46 -11.49
CA VAL A 58 -3.22 3.70 -10.06
C VAL A 58 -4.38 4.66 -9.89
N ILE A 59 -5.36 4.29 -9.05
CA ILE A 59 -6.55 5.08 -8.76
C ILE A 59 -6.59 5.32 -7.25
N SER A 60 -6.53 6.59 -6.84
CA SER A 60 -6.73 6.98 -5.45
C SER A 60 -8.22 6.90 -5.11
N ILE A 61 -8.55 6.29 -3.97
CA ILE A 61 -9.90 6.15 -3.46
C ILE A 61 -9.95 6.49 -1.96
N ASP A 62 -11.08 6.99 -1.48
CA ASP A 62 -11.25 7.33 -0.05
C ASP A 62 -11.64 6.10 0.79
N GLY A 63 -12.19 5.06 0.15
CA GLY A 63 -12.64 3.85 0.80
C GLY A 63 -13.15 2.80 -0.17
N ILE A 64 -13.44 1.61 0.37
CA ILE A 64 -13.94 0.46 -0.39
C ILE A 64 -15.43 0.64 -0.69
N SER A 65 -15.82 0.42 -1.94
CA SER A 65 -17.21 0.39 -2.38
C SER A 65 -17.47 -0.80 -3.31
N ASP A 66 -18.74 -1.15 -3.49
CA ASP A 66 -19.16 -2.22 -4.41
C ASP A 66 -19.00 -1.85 -5.89
N GLU A 67 -18.69 -0.58 -6.21
CA GLU A 67 -18.46 -0.09 -7.57
C GLU A 67 -17.01 -0.33 -8.06
N LEU A 68 -16.12 -0.81 -7.19
CA LEU A 68 -14.73 -1.09 -7.55
C LEU A 68 -14.63 -2.33 -8.44
N GLU A 69 -14.02 -2.16 -9.61
CA GLU A 69 -13.80 -3.24 -10.58
C GLU A 69 -12.35 -3.73 -10.50
N PHE A 70 -12.14 -4.79 -9.71
CA PHE A 70 -10.82 -5.39 -9.53
C PHE A 70 -10.37 -6.15 -10.79
N GLN A 71 -9.28 -5.69 -11.39
CA GLN A 71 -8.70 -6.31 -12.58
C GLN A 71 -7.19 -6.08 -12.66
N THR A 72 -6.51 -7.01 -13.30
CA THR A 72 -5.06 -6.93 -13.54
C THR A 72 -4.70 -5.62 -14.23
N GLY A 73 -3.65 -4.96 -13.75
CA GLY A 73 -3.19 -3.68 -14.30
C GLY A 73 -3.96 -2.45 -13.80
N THR A 74 -4.92 -2.61 -12.87
CA THR A 74 -5.51 -1.51 -12.11
C THR A 74 -5.26 -1.71 -10.61
N ALA A 75 -4.78 -0.67 -9.94
CA ALA A 75 -4.55 -0.66 -8.50
C ALA A 75 -5.39 0.43 -7.84
N TYR A 76 -6.29 0.04 -6.94
CA TYR A 76 -6.98 0.96 -6.05
C TYR A 76 -6.13 1.20 -4.80
N CYS A 77 -5.89 2.46 -4.49
CA CYS A 77 -5.02 2.88 -3.40
C CYS A 77 -5.78 3.80 -2.45
N ILE A 78 -5.90 3.38 -1.19
CA ILE A 78 -6.41 4.20 -0.09
C ILE A 78 -5.22 4.88 0.57
N ASP A 79 -5.22 6.22 0.55
CA ASP A 79 -4.22 7.04 1.20
C ASP A 79 -4.81 7.70 2.45
N ARG A 80 -4.37 7.24 3.63
CA ARG A 80 -4.70 7.85 4.93
C ARG A 80 -3.45 8.42 5.62
N GLY A 81 -2.34 8.57 4.89
CA GLY A 81 -1.07 9.08 5.43
C GLY A 81 -0.87 10.57 5.17
N ASN A 82 0.29 11.09 5.58
CA ASN A 82 0.68 12.47 5.29
C ASN A 82 1.16 12.62 3.84
N ALA A 83 0.78 13.72 3.20
CA ALA A 83 1.12 14.00 1.80
C ALA A 83 2.63 14.16 1.54
N ASP A 84 3.42 14.52 2.56
CA ASP A 84 4.87 14.74 2.45
C ASP A 84 5.68 13.44 2.28
N VAL A 85 5.04 12.28 2.44
CA VAL A 85 5.65 10.96 2.21
C VAL A 85 6.17 10.80 0.77
N VAL A 86 5.62 11.55 -0.19
CA VAL A 86 6.07 11.54 -1.59
C VAL A 86 7.50 12.06 -1.76
N ASP A 87 7.94 12.91 -0.85
CA ASP A 87 9.26 13.54 -0.85
C ASP A 87 10.31 12.68 -0.14
N ALA A 88 9.93 11.51 0.38
CA ALA A 88 10.87 10.54 0.91
C ALA A 88 11.74 9.96 -0.22
N VAL A 89 13.04 9.84 0.06
CA VAL A 89 14.04 9.43 -0.93
C VAL A 89 14.25 7.91 -0.85
N PRO A 90 14.16 7.19 -1.98
CA PRO A 90 14.46 5.76 -2.03
C PRO A 90 15.85 5.43 -1.47
N CYS A 91 15.95 4.28 -0.81
CA CYS A 91 17.18 3.77 -0.19
C CYS A 91 17.76 4.68 0.91
N GLN A 92 16.96 5.60 1.46
CA GLN A 92 17.33 6.40 2.62
C GLN A 92 16.34 6.16 3.76
N ILE A 93 16.87 6.11 4.98
CA ILE A 93 16.03 6.04 6.18
C ILE A 93 15.39 7.41 6.37
N ASP A 94 14.06 7.43 6.45
CA ASP A 94 13.28 8.67 6.46
C ASP A 94 12.10 8.55 7.43
N ALA A 95 11.96 9.52 8.34
CA ALA A 95 10.86 9.56 9.30
C ALA A 95 9.49 9.59 8.63
N ARG A 96 9.37 10.21 7.45
CA ARG A 96 8.11 10.28 6.69
C ARG A 96 7.71 8.90 6.19
N SER A 97 8.67 8.09 5.76
CA SER A 97 8.44 6.69 5.36
C SER A 97 8.02 5.83 6.54
N GLY A 98 8.64 6.02 7.71
CA GLY A 98 8.22 5.35 8.94
C GLY A 98 6.79 5.72 9.33
N ARG A 99 6.47 7.02 9.35
CA ARG A 99 5.11 7.51 9.63
C ARG A 99 4.09 6.91 8.64
N GLY A 100 4.36 7.02 7.34
CA GLY A 100 3.48 6.46 6.32
C GLY A 100 3.24 4.97 6.50
N ALA A 101 4.29 4.16 6.66
CA ALA A 101 4.19 2.72 6.86
C ALA A 101 3.27 2.35 8.03
N TYR A 102 3.40 3.07 9.14
CA TYR A 102 2.55 2.91 10.31
C TYR A 102 1.10 3.30 10.03
N ASP A 103 0.87 4.48 9.45
CA ASP A 103 -0.48 4.98 9.18
C ASP A 103 -1.24 4.04 8.21
N TYR A 104 -0.56 3.50 7.21
CA TYR A 104 -1.13 2.50 6.29
C TYR A 104 -1.53 1.21 7.01
N LEU A 105 -0.68 0.74 7.92
CA LEU A 105 -0.94 -0.48 8.68
C LEU A 105 -2.11 -0.32 9.65
N VAL A 106 -2.12 0.77 10.42
CA VAL A 106 -3.23 1.08 11.35
C VAL A 106 -4.54 1.22 10.60
N SER A 107 -4.54 1.94 9.48
CA SER A 107 -5.72 2.11 8.63
C SER A 107 -6.27 0.77 8.10
N ALA A 108 -5.38 -0.14 7.67
CA ALA A 108 -5.79 -1.47 7.25
C ALA A 108 -6.32 -2.31 8.42
N ILE A 109 -5.70 -2.21 9.61
CA ILE A 109 -6.18 -2.88 10.83
C ILE A 109 -7.60 -2.41 11.17
N ASP A 110 -7.84 -1.10 11.17
CA ASP A 110 -9.16 -0.53 11.48
C ASP A 110 -10.22 -1.06 10.50
N ASP A 111 -9.94 -1.04 9.20
CA ASP A 111 -10.86 -1.55 8.19
C ASP A 111 -11.06 -3.07 8.29
N CYS A 112 -10.05 -3.83 8.73
CA CYS A 112 -10.17 -5.26 8.97
C CYS A 112 -11.05 -5.58 10.17
N LEU A 113 -10.88 -4.84 11.27
CA LEU A 113 -11.68 -4.99 12.49
C LEU A 113 -13.14 -4.59 12.26
N GLU A 114 -13.39 -3.64 11.37
CA GLU A 114 -14.73 -3.24 10.95
C GLU A 114 -15.35 -4.16 9.88
N GLY A 115 -14.63 -5.19 9.43
CA GLY A 115 -15.10 -6.16 8.43
C GLY A 115 -15.24 -5.56 7.02
N ARG A 116 -14.55 -4.43 6.75
CA ARG A 116 -14.48 -3.82 5.41
C ARG A 116 -13.54 -4.58 4.49
N ILE A 117 -12.53 -5.25 5.04
CA ILE A 117 -11.59 -6.15 4.34
C ILE A 117 -11.52 -7.49 5.06
N ASP A 118 -11.14 -8.55 4.33
CA ASP A 118 -11.11 -9.92 4.85
C ASP A 118 -9.75 -10.33 5.43
N ALA A 119 -8.66 -9.70 4.95
CA ALA A 119 -7.30 -10.01 5.38
C ALA A 119 -6.33 -8.85 5.11
N ILE A 120 -5.19 -8.87 5.78
CA ILE A 120 -4.08 -7.93 5.59
C ILE A 120 -2.82 -8.73 5.23
N THR A 121 -2.08 -8.27 4.23
CA THR A 121 -0.70 -8.66 3.98
C THR A 121 0.17 -7.42 3.87
N THR A 122 1.37 -7.50 4.43
CA THR A 122 2.20 -6.32 4.67
C THR A 122 3.45 -6.35 3.81
N ALA A 123 3.69 -5.30 3.03
CA ALA A 123 5.02 -5.07 2.48
C ALA A 123 6.02 -4.68 3.60
N PRO A 124 7.33 -4.85 3.38
CA PRO A 124 8.33 -4.58 4.41
C PRO A 124 8.35 -3.10 4.85
N LEU A 125 8.67 -2.88 6.12
CA LEU A 125 8.94 -1.57 6.69
C LEU A 125 10.32 -1.53 7.36
N ASN A 126 10.83 -0.33 7.68
CA ASN A 126 12.09 -0.13 8.37
C ASN A 126 11.85 0.34 9.83
N LYS A 127 12.37 -0.42 10.80
CA LYS A 127 12.22 -0.12 12.24
C LYS A 127 12.90 1.18 12.66
N GLU A 128 14.06 1.48 12.08
CA GLU A 128 14.77 2.74 12.33
C GLU A 128 13.97 3.94 11.81
N ALA A 129 13.33 3.80 10.65
CA ALA A 129 12.41 4.83 10.13
C ALA A 129 11.19 5.04 11.04
N LEU A 130 10.61 3.96 11.60
CA LEU A 130 9.53 4.06 12.61
C LEU A 130 9.99 4.85 13.85
N HIS A 131 11.16 4.50 14.41
CA HIS A 131 11.69 5.20 15.57
C HIS A 131 11.98 6.68 15.28
N LEU A 132 12.53 7.00 14.10
CA LEU A 132 12.73 8.40 13.67
C LEU A 132 11.42 9.18 13.54
N ALA A 133 10.31 8.49 13.24
CA ALA A 133 8.97 9.06 13.20
C ALA A 133 8.32 9.23 14.60
N GLY A 134 9.05 8.91 15.67
CA GLY A 134 8.56 8.94 17.05
C GLY A 134 7.62 7.78 17.39
N ILE A 135 7.68 6.68 16.62
CA ILE A 135 6.84 5.50 16.81
C ILE A 135 7.69 4.39 17.44
N ASP A 136 7.45 4.11 18.71
CA ASP A 136 8.22 3.13 19.50
C ASP A 136 7.56 1.74 19.47
N TYR A 137 7.66 1.08 18.31
CA TYR A 137 7.27 -0.33 18.16
C TYR A 137 8.47 -1.15 17.65
N PRO A 138 8.63 -2.39 18.14
CA PRO A 138 9.76 -3.24 17.77
C PRO A 138 9.66 -3.80 16.34
N GLY A 139 8.52 -3.64 15.66
CA GLY A 139 8.24 -4.17 14.33
C GLY A 139 6.76 -4.38 14.09
#